data_AF-A0A6M1LWM2-F1
#
_entry.id   AF-A0A6M1LWM2-F1
#
_cell.length_a   1.000
_cell.length_b   1.000
_cell.length_c   1.000
_cell.angle_alpha   90.00
_cell.angle_beta   90.00
_cell.angle_gamma   90.00
#
_symmetry.space_group_name_H-M   'P 1'
#
loop_
_entity.id
_entity.type
_entity.pdbx_description
1 polymer ?
#
loop_
_entity_poly.entity_id
_entity_poly.type
_entity_poly.pdbx_seq_one_letter_code
_entity_poly.pdbx_strand_id
1 'polypeptide(L)'
;MSEADSSTREAFSVPADHRLVQTGYKQSGHLGQYEKWTYDQYDAAGQLVARYEEWDEVSVGAGWAQRGWRKLSPQGAVLKEHVARDTK
;
A
#
# COMPACT_ATOMS: atom_id res chain seq x y z
N MET A 1 -15.11 1.97 -5.09
CA MET A 1 -14.31 1.54 -3.93
C MET A 1 -14.43 0.04 -3.85
N SER A 2 -13.32 -0.67 -3.98
CA SER A 2 -13.27 -2.13 -3.98
C SER A 2 -12.65 -2.59 -2.67
N GLU A 3 -13.09 -3.73 -2.13
CA GLU A 3 -12.36 -4.34 -1.03
C GLU A 3 -11.02 -4.86 -1.53
N ALA A 4 -9.99 -4.76 -0.68
CA ALA A 4 -8.68 -5.29 -1.00
C ALA A 4 -8.75 -6.81 -1.13
N ASP A 5 -7.95 -7.38 -2.03
CA ASP A 5 -7.84 -8.82 -2.19
C ASP A 5 -7.22 -9.50 -0.96
N SER A 6 -7.32 -10.82 -0.90
CA SER A 6 -6.86 -11.61 0.25
C SER A 6 -5.35 -11.49 0.48
N SER A 7 -4.54 -11.46 -0.58
CA SER A 7 -3.08 -11.38 -0.48
C SER A 7 -2.64 -10.06 0.14
N THR A 8 -3.29 -8.96 -0.24
CA THR A 8 -3.04 -7.62 0.33
C THR A 8 -3.38 -7.59 1.83
N ARG A 9 -4.50 -8.18 2.23
CA ARG A 9 -4.91 -8.28 3.64
C ARG A 9 -3.90 -9.05 4.48
N GLU A 10 -3.39 -10.16 3.93
CA GLU A 10 -2.36 -10.98 4.59
C GLU A 10 -1.04 -10.22 4.74
N ALA A 11 -0.57 -9.56 3.68
CA ALA A 11 0.65 -8.75 3.70
C ALA A 11 0.60 -7.65 4.77
N PHE A 12 -0.55 -7.01 4.93
CA PHE A 12 -0.77 -5.95 5.92
C PHE A 12 -1.13 -6.49 7.32
N SER A 13 -1.31 -7.80 7.45
CA SER A 13 -1.76 -8.48 8.66
C SER A 13 -3.06 -7.86 9.22
N VAL A 14 -4.03 -7.60 8.35
CA VAL A 14 -5.32 -7.01 8.73
C VAL A 14 -6.18 -8.06 9.45
N PRO A 15 -6.70 -7.76 10.66
CA PRO A 15 -7.59 -8.67 11.38
C PRO A 15 -8.82 -9.08 10.54
N ALA A 16 -9.34 -10.29 10.78
CA ALA A 16 -10.48 -10.82 10.05
C ALA A 16 -11.74 -9.95 10.19
N ASP A 17 -12.00 -9.46 11.40
CA ASP A 17 -13.15 -8.60 11.72
C ASP A 17 -12.99 -7.16 11.21
N HIS A 18 -11.85 -6.83 10.60
CA HIS A 18 -11.58 -5.51 10.05
C HIS A 18 -11.83 -5.50 8.55
N ARG A 19 -12.25 -4.34 8.05
CA ARG A 19 -12.45 -4.10 6.62
C ARG A 19 -11.26 -3.34 6.06
N LEU A 20 -10.74 -3.78 4.92
CA LEU A 20 -9.71 -3.08 4.17
C LEU A 20 -10.28 -2.67 2.81
N VAL A 21 -10.36 -1.37 2.57
CA VAL A 21 -10.98 -0.80 1.36
C VAL A 21 -9.93 -0.06 0.57
N GLN A 22 -9.81 -0.35 -0.72
CA GLN A 22 -8.98 0.44 -1.62
C GLN A 22 -9.67 1.79 -1.89
N THR A 23 -9.00 2.87 -1.51
CA THR A 23 -9.48 4.25 -1.62
C THR A 23 -8.87 5.01 -2.78
N GLY A 24 -7.76 4.51 -3.35
CA GLY A 24 -7.07 5.21 -4.42
C GLY A 24 -6.11 4.33 -5.21
N TYR A 25 -5.80 4.83 -6.39
CA TYR A 25 -4.78 4.29 -7.28
C TYR A 25 -4.17 5.46 -8.06
N LYS A 26 -2.85 5.46 -8.19
CA LYS A 26 -2.10 6.44 -8.98
C LYS A 26 -1.04 5.70 -9.79
N GLN A 27 -0.94 6.04 -11.06
CA GLN A 27 0.10 5.55 -11.96
C GLN A 27 0.82 6.73 -12.61
N SER A 28 2.14 6.62 -12.77
CA SER A 28 2.96 7.58 -13.52
C SER A 28 4.10 6.88 -14.26
N GLY A 29 4.53 7.45 -15.40
CA GLY A 29 5.26 6.68 -16.43
C GLY A 29 6.43 7.37 -17.16
N HIS A 30 6.95 8.51 -16.70
CA HIS A 30 7.80 9.34 -17.59
C HIS A 30 9.25 8.83 -17.75
N LEU A 31 9.86 8.20 -16.74
CA LEU A 31 11.24 7.66 -16.77
C LEU A 31 11.35 6.27 -16.10
N GLY A 32 10.21 5.59 -16.00
CA GLY A 32 10.00 4.41 -15.17
C GLY A 32 8.51 4.17 -14.98
N GLN A 33 8.15 3.03 -14.41
CA GLN A 33 6.79 2.75 -13.96
C GLN A 33 6.72 3.06 -12.47
N TYR A 34 5.74 3.85 -12.06
CA TYR A 34 5.40 4.03 -10.65
C TYR A 34 3.90 3.84 -10.48
N GLU A 35 3.53 2.84 -9.70
CA GLU A 35 2.16 2.57 -9.30
C GLU A 35 2.05 2.69 -7.78
N LYS A 36 0.96 3.30 -7.32
CA LYS A 36 0.65 3.48 -5.91
C LYS A 36 -0.82 3.19 -5.65
N TRP A 37 -1.08 2.31 -4.71
CA TRP A 37 -2.42 2.01 -4.20
C TRP A 37 -2.56 2.55 -2.78
N THR A 38 -3.74 3.07 -2.44
CA THR A 38 -4.05 3.52 -1.09
C THR A 38 -5.24 2.75 -0.54
N TYR A 39 -5.18 2.40 0.74
CA TYR A 39 -6.21 1.64 1.42
C TYR A 39 -6.53 2.24 2.78
N ASP A 40 -7.80 2.14 3.17
CA ASP A 40 -8.27 2.49 4.50
C ASP A 40 -8.70 1.22 5.24
N GLN A 41 -8.22 1.06 6.47
CA GLN A 41 -8.61 -0.02 7.36
C GLN A 41 -9.61 0.48 8.39
N TYR A 42 -10.76 -0.17 8.43
CA TYR A 42 -11.81 0.09 9.40
C TYR A 42 -11.93 -1.06 10.38
N ASP A 43 -12.17 -0.76 11.66
CA ASP A 43 -12.51 -1.77 12.65
C ASP A 43 -13.95 -2.28 12.47
N ALA A 44 -14.37 -3.21 13.34
CA ALA A 44 -15.72 -3.79 13.32
C ALA A 44 -16.83 -2.74 13.59
N ALA A 45 -16.50 -1.61 14.20
CA ALA A 45 -17.42 -0.49 14.43
C ALA A 45 -17.44 0.50 13.25
N GLY A 46 -16.63 0.27 12.20
CA GLY A 46 -16.53 1.14 11.04
C GLY A 46 -15.64 2.37 11.26
N GLN A 47 -14.83 2.40 12.32
CA GLN A 47 -13.90 3.51 12.58
C GLN A 47 -12.59 3.32 11.82
N LEU A 48 -12.07 4.40 11.21
CA LEU A 48 -10.78 4.37 10.53
C LEU A 48 -9.66 4.19 11.57
N VAL A 49 -8.98 3.06 11.53
CA VAL A 49 -7.90 2.70 12.47
C VAL A 49 -6.51 2.78 11.86
N ALA A 50 -6.39 2.68 10.53
CA ALA A 50 -5.13 2.85 9.82
C ALA A 50 -5.35 3.17 8.34
N ARG A 51 -4.33 3.72 7.69
CA ARG A 51 -4.24 3.77 6.22
C ARG A 51 -3.03 2.99 5.76
N TYR A 52 -3.09 2.46 4.55
CA TYR A 52 -1.97 1.79 3.91
C TYR A 52 -1.69 2.44 2.57
N GLU A 53 -0.42 2.51 2.24
CA GLU A 53 0.03 2.85 0.91
C GLU A 53 0.94 1.74 0.43
N GLU A 54 0.65 1.18 -0.73
CA GLU A 54 1.47 0.20 -1.43
C GLU A 54 2.00 0.85 -2.70
N TRP A 55 3.23 0.53 -3.08
CA TRP A 55 3.81 1.02 -4.31
C TRP A 55 4.66 -0.04 -5.00
N ASP A 56 4.69 0.05 -6.33
CA ASP A 56 5.63 -0.62 -7.21
C ASP A 56 6.32 0.44 -8.07
N GLU A 57 7.64 0.40 -8.11
CA GLU A 57 8.46 1.36 -8.82
C GLU A 57 9.58 0.66 -9.59
N VAL A 58 9.62 0.91 -10.90
CA VAL A 58 10.66 0.44 -11.81
C VAL A 58 11.37 1.65 -12.37
N SER A 59 12.68 1.75 -12.11
CA SER A 59 13.52 2.79 -12.69
C SER A 59 14.25 2.25 -13.92
N VAL A 60 13.78 2.62 -15.11
CA VAL A 60 14.41 2.18 -16.37
C VAL A 60 15.82 2.77 -16.52
N GLY A 61 16.02 4.04 -16.14
CA GLY A 61 17.31 4.70 -16.26
C GLY A 61 18.38 4.19 -15.28
N ALA A 62 17.97 3.70 -14.11
CA ALA A 62 18.89 3.27 -13.06
C ALA A 62 18.96 1.74 -12.85
N GLY A 63 18.18 0.96 -13.61
CA GLY A 63 18.28 -0.50 -13.63
C GLY A 63 17.84 -1.20 -12.34
N TRP A 64 17.00 -0.56 -11.52
CA TRP A 64 16.47 -1.15 -10.29
C TRP A 64 14.95 -1.16 -10.28
N ALA A 65 14.39 -2.08 -9.50
CA ALA A 65 12.98 -2.09 -9.14
C ALA A 65 12.85 -2.08 -7.61
N GLN A 66 11.82 -1.43 -7.09
CA GLN A 66 11.47 -1.54 -5.69
C GLN A 66 9.96 -1.63 -5.54
N ARG A 67 9.54 -2.40 -4.55
CA ARG A 67 8.16 -2.47 -4.13
C ARG A 67 8.11 -2.33 -2.63
N GLY A 68 7.01 -1.82 -2.12
CA GLY A 68 6.88 -1.64 -0.69
C GLY A 68 5.48 -1.27 -0.29
N TRP A 69 5.29 -1.26 1.02
CA TRP A 69 4.09 -0.73 1.61
C TRP A 69 4.41 -0.08 2.94
N ARG A 70 3.56 0.85 3.34
CA ARG A 70 3.61 1.45 4.67
C ARG A 70 2.23 1.54 5.29
N LYS A 71 2.19 1.29 6.59
CA LYS A 71 1.05 1.53 7.45
C LYS A 71 1.18 2.92 8.04
N LEU A 72 0.12 3.69 7.95
CA LEU A 72 -0.03 5.02 8.48
C LEU A 72 -1.09 5.03 9.58
N SER A 73 -0.93 5.90 10.57
CA SER A 73 -2.01 6.26 11.48
C SER A 73 -3.14 6.96 10.70
N PRO A 74 -4.35 7.07 11.27
CA PRO A 74 -5.43 7.84 10.65
C PRO A 74 -5.05 9.30 10.37
N GLN A 75 -4.07 9.85 11.11
CA GLN A 75 -3.53 11.21 10.95
C GLN A 75 -2.39 11.28 9.92
N GLY A 76 -1.96 10.16 9.35
CA GLY A 76 -0.91 10.10 8.32
C GLY A 76 0.51 9.88 8.83
N ALA A 77 0.71 9.61 10.13
CA ALA A 77 2.03 9.29 10.67
C ALA A 77 2.44 7.85 10.30
N VAL A 78 3.70 7.62 9.90
CA VAL A 78 4.17 6.26 9.57
C VAL A 78 4.27 5.42 10.85
N LEU A 79 3.55 4.29 10.87
CA LEU A 79 3.56 3.32 11.96
C LEU A 79 4.45 2.10 11.66
N LYS A 80 4.50 1.70 10.38
CA LYS A 80 5.30 0.58 9.91
C LYS A 80 5.59 0.74 8.42
N GLU A 81 6.75 0.30 7.98
CA GLU A 81 7.14 0.32 6.57
C GLU A 81 7.86 -0.97 6.21
N HIS A 82 7.65 -1.44 4.98
CA HIS A 82 8.33 -2.57 4.40
C HIS A 82 8.72 -2.22 2.97
N VAL A 83 10.01 -2.38 2.63
CA VAL A 83 10.54 -2.11 1.30
C VAL A 83 11.38 -3.28 0.85
N ALA A 84 11.10 -3.79 -0.33
CA ALA A 84 11.92 -4.76 -1.04
C ALA A 84 12.48 -4.09 -2.30
N ARG A 85 13.80 -4.02 -2.40
CA ARG A 85 14.49 -3.47 -3.56
C ARG A 85 15.27 -4.57 -4.26
N ASP A 86 15.10 -4.63 -5.57
CA ASP A 86 15.83 -5.52 -6.47
C ASP A 86 16.75 -4.68 -7.36
N THR A 87 17.99 -5.12 -7.48
CA THR A 87 19.00 -4.52 -8.35
C THR A 87 19.43 -5.57 -9.37
N LYS A 88 19.28 -5.26 -10.66
CA LYS A 88 19.81 -6.10 -11.73
C LYS A 88 21.33 -6.04 -11.81
#